data_AF-A0A133UCH9-F1
#
_entry.id   AF-A0A133UCH9-F1
#
_cell.length_a   1.000
_cell.length_b   1.000
_cell.length_c   1.000
_cell.angle_alpha   90.00
_cell.angle_beta   90.00
_cell.angle_gamma   90.00
#
_symmetry.space_group_name_H-M   'P 1'
#
loop_
_entity.id
_entity.type
_entity.pdbx_description
1 polymer ?
#
loop_
_entity_poly.entity_id
_entity_poly.type
_entity_poly.pdbx_seq_one_letter_code
_entity_poly.pdbx_strand_id
1 'polypeptide(L)'
;MANELEFGEVTREPDIRLAKDMKEVIQDIDWLEENKDAELYYMYRDLWHEEDEEKILSEGLRYDITVIPPLKMGCEYVKTKGHYHPEAAPGITYPEIYEVLEGEAHYLLQKRSSQAEVEDVVLIQAEAGNKALIPPNYGHITINPSEETLKMANWVDRNFDSIYKDILELGGGAYFEMVGGGLVKNENYEQIAELRYAPPTNAPEIGIKSGMDMYDLIQESENLKFLSNPQDYQSIFEKVL
;
A
#
# COMPACT_ATOMS: atom_id res chain seq x y z
N MET A 1 27.19 2.36 -0.94
CA MET A 1 26.70 1.40 0.07
C MET A 1 25.61 2.10 0.85
N ALA A 2 24.63 2.69 0.16
CA ALA A 2 23.63 3.55 0.79
C ALA A 2 22.29 2.85 0.58
N ASN A 3 21.74 2.35 1.68
CA ASN A 3 20.41 1.75 1.83
C ASN A 3 20.25 0.26 1.45
N GLU A 4 21.25 -0.61 1.62
CA GLU A 4 20.98 -2.06 1.57
C GLU A 4 20.13 -2.49 2.78
N LEU A 5 19.16 -3.39 2.55
CA LEU A 5 18.38 -4.05 3.61
C LEU A 5 18.82 -5.51 3.75
N GLU A 6 19.13 -5.91 4.97
CA GLU A 6 19.30 -7.31 5.36
C GLU A 6 17.99 -7.84 5.95
N PHE A 7 17.49 -8.97 5.43
CA PHE A 7 16.30 -9.67 5.92
C PHE A 7 16.59 -11.17 5.89
N GLY A 8 16.84 -11.78 7.06
CA GLY A 8 17.40 -13.13 7.12
C GLY A 8 18.76 -13.20 6.44
N GLU A 9 18.94 -14.17 5.54
CA GLU A 9 20.14 -14.34 4.71
C GLU A 9 20.11 -13.48 3.42
N VAL A 10 19.01 -12.78 3.17
CA VAL A 10 18.80 -12.00 1.95
C VAL A 10 19.25 -10.56 2.15
N THR A 11 20.15 -10.09 1.28
CA THR A 11 20.48 -8.68 1.13
C THR A 11 19.82 -8.14 -0.15
N ARG A 12 19.12 -7.01 -0.05
CA ARG A 12 18.51 -6.31 -1.19
C ARG A 12 18.91 -4.84 -1.22
N GLU A 13 19.24 -4.39 -2.42
CA GLU A 13 19.25 -2.97 -2.77
C GLU A 13 17.81 -2.52 -3.09
N PRO A 14 17.42 -1.28 -2.77
CA PRO A 14 16.07 -0.81 -2.99
C PRO A 14 15.84 -0.34 -4.42
N ASP A 15 14.61 -0.54 -4.89
CA ASP A 15 14.04 0.32 -5.92
C ASP A 15 13.70 1.67 -5.28
N ILE A 16 14.35 2.75 -5.73
CA ILE A 16 14.15 4.10 -5.19
C ILE A 16 13.09 4.82 -6.01
N ARG A 17 12.08 5.38 -5.33
CA ARG A 17 11.14 6.30 -5.98
C ARG A 17 11.64 7.73 -5.88
N LEU A 18 11.87 8.37 -7.02
CA LEU A 18 12.23 9.79 -7.08
C LEU A 18 11.00 10.67 -7.29
N ALA A 19 11.07 11.94 -6.89
CA ALA A 19 9.97 12.90 -7.10
C ALA A 19 9.58 13.03 -8.59
N LYS A 20 10.56 13.03 -9.51
CA LYS A 20 10.28 13.03 -10.96
C LYS A 20 9.48 11.82 -11.45
N ASP A 21 9.54 10.70 -10.75
CA ASP A 21 8.76 9.48 -11.08
C ASP A 21 7.31 9.59 -10.61
N MET A 22 7.00 10.61 -9.82
CA MET A 22 5.69 10.92 -9.24
C MET A 22 5.11 12.25 -9.77
N LYS A 23 5.68 12.79 -10.86
CA LYS A 23 5.31 14.10 -11.41
C LYS A 23 3.81 14.26 -11.71
N GLU A 24 3.12 13.17 -12.04
CA GLU A 24 1.70 13.20 -12.33
C GLU A 24 0.85 13.35 -11.06
N VAL A 25 1.35 12.94 -9.89
CA VAL A 25 0.55 12.77 -8.66
C VAL A 25 0.99 13.67 -7.50
N ILE A 26 1.93 14.59 -7.75
CA ILE A 26 2.36 15.61 -6.79
C ILE A 26 1.59 16.90 -7.08
N GLN A 27 0.94 17.46 -6.06
CA GLN A 27 0.11 18.66 -6.20
C GLN A 27 0.95 19.94 -6.36
N ASP A 28 2.07 20.03 -5.64
CA ASP A 28 2.93 21.21 -5.63
C ASP A 28 3.97 21.14 -6.76
N ILE A 29 3.62 21.72 -7.91
CA ILE A 29 4.46 21.70 -9.12
C ILE A 29 5.73 22.54 -8.93
N ASP A 30 5.66 23.65 -8.21
CA ASP A 30 6.83 24.51 -7.96
C ASP A 30 7.84 23.76 -7.09
N TRP A 31 7.37 23.09 -6.03
CA TRP A 31 8.22 22.22 -5.21
C TRP A 31 8.83 21.08 -6.05
N LEU A 32 8.04 20.42 -6.89
CA LEU A 32 8.51 19.32 -7.74
C LEU A 32 9.61 19.78 -8.70
N GLU A 33 9.47 20.95 -9.33
CA GLU A 33 10.45 21.47 -10.28
C GLU A 33 11.83 21.70 -9.63
N GLU A 34 11.85 22.10 -8.36
CA GLU A 34 13.07 22.30 -7.56
C GLU A 34 13.63 21.00 -6.96
N ASN A 35 12.81 19.94 -6.81
CA ASN A 35 13.15 18.74 -6.04
C ASN A 35 13.06 17.42 -6.85
N LYS A 36 13.20 17.45 -8.17
CA LYS A 36 13.02 16.29 -9.08
C LYS A 36 13.78 15.02 -8.69
N ASP A 37 14.97 15.17 -8.12
CA ASP A 37 15.84 14.05 -7.73
C ASP A 37 15.73 13.70 -6.23
N ALA A 38 14.76 14.26 -5.51
CA ALA A 38 14.50 13.87 -4.13
C ALA A 38 14.01 12.41 -4.07
N GLU A 39 14.65 11.61 -3.20
CA GLU A 39 14.28 10.22 -2.91
C GLU A 39 13.09 10.20 -1.95
N LEU A 40 11.93 9.76 -2.43
CA LEU A 40 10.68 9.80 -1.70
C LEU A 40 10.44 8.55 -0.84
N TYR A 41 10.81 7.37 -1.34
CA TYR A 41 10.73 6.11 -0.61
C TYR A 41 11.54 5.00 -1.30
N TYR A 42 11.78 3.93 -0.54
CA TYR A 42 12.64 2.80 -0.91
C TYR A 42 11.82 1.52 -0.83
N MET A 43 11.82 0.72 -1.89
CA MET A 43 11.11 -0.57 -1.94
C MET A 43 12.11 -1.71 -2.03
N TYR A 44 12.05 -2.64 -1.08
CA TYR A 44 12.86 -3.85 -1.02
C TYR A 44 11.95 -5.02 -1.31
N ARG A 45 12.09 -5.59 -2.50
CA ARG A 45 11.17 -6.64 -2.98
C ARG A 45 11.76 -8.02 -2.83
N ASP A 46 10.87 -8.99 -2.76
CA ASP A 46 11.22 -10.41 -2.85
C ASP A 46 12.17 -10.81 -1.71
N LEU A 47 11.67 -10.65 -0.48
CA LEU A 47 12.36 -10.94 0.78
C LEU A 47 11.82 -12.23 1.41
N TRP A 48 12.70 -13.01 2.04
CA TRP A 48 12.36 -14.24 2.76
C TRP A 48 13.49 -14.64 3.72
N HIS A 49 13.15 -15.45 4.72
CA HIS A 49 14.11 -16.27 5.46
C HIS A 49 14.42 -17.56 4.67
N GLU A 50 15.65 -18.09 4.76
CA GLU A 50 16.12 -19.26 3.99
C GLU A 50 15.16 -20.46 4.08
N GLU A 51 14.58 -20.72 5.26
CA GLU A 51 13.64 -21.83 5.46
C GLU A 51 12.29 -21.68 4.74
N ASP A 52 11.89 -20.46 4.38
CA ASP A 52 10.58 -20.16 3.80
C ASP A 52 10.62 -19.97 2.27
N GLU A 53 11.81 -19.87 1.66
CA GLU A 53 11.97 -19.57 0.22
C GLU A 53 11.15 -20.50 -0.67
N GLU A 54 11.33 -21.82 -0.50
CA GLU A 54 10.63 -22.82 -1.32
C GLU A 54 9.11 -22.68 -1.20
N LYS A 55 8.61 -22.44 0.01
CA LYS A 55 7.18 -22.30 0.28
C LYS A 55 6.63 -21.04 -0.39
N ILE A 56 7.25 -19.88 -0.15
CA ILE A 56 6.86 -18.59 -0.74
C ILE A 56 6.81 -18.68 -2.25
N LEU A 57 7.87 -19.21 -2.88
CA LEU A 57 7.95 -19.32 -4.34
C LEU A 57 6.94 -20.33 -4.90
N SER A 58 6.75 -21.47 -4.25
CA SER A 58 5.81 -22.51 -4.72
C SER A 58 4.35 -22.07 -4.65
N GLU A 59 4.03 -21.17 -3.73
CA GLU A 59 2.69 -20.59 -3.56
C GLU A 59 2.48 -19.29 -4.33
N GLY A 60 3.51 -18.81 -5.04
CA GLY A 60 3.41 -17.59 -5.83
C GLY A 60 3.29 -16.33 -4.98
N LEU A 61 3.77 -16.35 -3.73
CA LEU A 61 3.73 -15.22 -2.81
C LEU A 61 4.97 -14.33 -2.98
N ARG A 62 4.85 -13.08 -2.53
CA ARG A 62 5.96 -12.14 -2.42
C ARG A 62 5.80 -11.28 -1.17
N TYR A 63 6.87 -11.21 -0.38
CA TYR A 63 6.97 -10.29 0.75
C TYR A 63 7.91 -9.14 0.38
N ASP A 64 7.44 -7.91 0.59
CA ASP A 64 8.18 -6.70 0.31
C ASP A 64 8.26 -5.85 1.60
N ILE A 65 9.30 -5.02 1.70
CA ILE A 65 9.41 -3.95 2.70
C ILE A 65 9.51 -2.61 1.98
N THR A 66 8.76 -1.62 2.46
CA THR A 66 8.85 -0.23 1.99
C THR A 66 9.22 0.69 3.14
N VAL A 67 10.18 1.58 2.90
CA VAL A 67 10.61 2.61 3.85
C VAL A 67 10.30 3.98 3.27
N ILE A 68 9.52 4.77 4.01
CA ILE A 68 9.09 6.12 3.63
C ILE A 68 9.64 7.12 4.67
N PRO A 69 10.68 7.92 4.35
CA PRO A 69 11.20 8.95 5.26
C PRO A 69 10.15 10.02 5.58
N PRO A 70 10.32 10.79 6.67
CA PRO A 70 9.42 11.88 7.03
C PRO A 70 9.65 13.10 6.14
N LEU A 71 9.07 13.09 4.95
CA LEU A 71 9.20 14.16 3.95
C LEU A 71 7.85 14.81 3.65
N LYS A 72 7.94 16.04 3.12
CA LYS A 72 6.81 16.80 2.60
C LYS A 72 7.06 17.07 1.12
N MET A 73 6.04 16.89 0.29
CA MET A 73 6.07 17.20 -1.13
C MET A 73 5.40 18.56 -1.35
N GLY A 74 6.06 19.61 -0.86
CA GLY A 74 5.49 20.95 -0.80
C GLY A 74 4.36 21.04 0.22
N CYS A 75 3.12 21.11 -0.27
CA CYS A 75 1.92 21.28 0.56
C CYS A 75 1.31 19.98 1.11
N GLU A 76 1.77 18.81 0.67
CA GLU A 76 1.25 17.49 1.09
C GLU A 76 2.31 16.61 1.76
N TYR A 77 1.86 15.66 2.58
CA TYR A 77 2.75 14.63 3.13
C TYR A 77 3.27 13.69 2.04
N VAL A 78 4.46 13.13 2.24
CA VAL A 78 5.01 12.12 1.32
C VAL A 78 4.10 10.90 1.29
N LYS A 79 3.90 10.37 0.09
CA LYS A 79 3.01 9.25 -0.18
C LYS A 79 3.56 8.33 -1.26
N THR A 80 3.03 7.11 -1.34
CA THR A 80 3.30 6.21 -2.47
C THR A 80 2.59 6.68 -3.73
N LYS A 81 2.99 6.16 -4.88
CA LYS A 81 2.47 6.58 -6.19
C LYS A 81 0.97 6.27 -6.37
N GLY A 82 0.47 5.25 -5.68
CA GLY A 82 -0.90 4.75 -5.80
C GLY A 82 -1.12 3.89 -7.03
N HIS A 83 -1.94 2.84 -6.89
CA HIS A 83 -2.29 1.96 -8.00
C HIS A 83 -3.53 1.10 -7.69
N TYR A 84 -4.04 0.44 -8.72
CA TYR A 84 -5.01 -0.66 -8.64
C TYR A 84 -4.36 -1.99 -9.00
N HIS A 85 -5.03 -3.10 -8.71
CA HIS A 85 -4.61 -4.43 -9.14
C HIS A 85 -5.45 -4.96 -10.31
N PRO A 86 -4.91 -5.87 -11.15
CA PRO A 86 -5.69 -6.56 -12.17
C PRO A 86 -6.64 -7.59 -11.55
N GLU A 87 -7.57 -8.10 -12.36
CA GLU A 87 -8.48 -9.17 -11.97
C GLU A 87 -7.72 -10.49 -11.69
N ALA A 88 -7.98 -11.10 -10.54
CA ALA A 88 -7.57 -12.46 -10.17
C ALA A 88 -8.66 -13.48 -10.56
N ALA A 89 -9.93 -13.05 -10.47
CA ALA A 89 -11.11 -13.77 -10.90
C ALA A 89 -12.11 -12.76 -11.52
N PRO A 90 -13.13 -13.20 -12.29
CA PRO A 90 -14.06 -12.28 -12.93
C PRO A 90 -14.68 -11.26 -11.96
N GLY A 91 -14.36 -9.98 -12.14
CA GLY A 91 -14.84 -8.88 -11.29
C GLY A 91 -14.21 -8.77 -9.90
N ILE A 92 -13.13 -9.50 -9.62
CA ILE A 92 -12.44 -9.53 -8.33
C ILE A 92 -10.93 -9.36 -8.58
N THR A 93 -10.36 -8.23 -8.16
CA THR A 93 -8.90 -7.99 -8.27
C THR A 93 -8.11 -8.67 -7.16
N TYR A 94 -6.80 -8.81 -7.38
CA TYR A 94 -5.90 -9.22 -6.32
C TYR A 94 -6.00 -8.29 -5.09
N PRO A 95 -6.10 -8.84 -3.87
CA PRO A 95 -5.95 -8.08 -2.64
C PRO A 95 -4.47 -7.99 -2.26
N GLU A 96 -4.20 -7.23 -1.21
CA GLU A 96 -2.88 -7.08 -0.62
C GLU A 96 -3.03 -6.83 0.88
N ILE A 97 -2.05 -7.24 1.68
CA ILE A 97 -2.03 -6.94 3.11
C ILE A 97 -0.74 -6.23 3.48
N TYR A 98 -0.87 -5.15 4.25
CA TYR A 98 0.24 -4.40 4.82
C TYR A 98 0.35 -4.63 6.33
N GLU A 99 1.56 -4.50 6.86
CA GLU A 99 1.86 -4.29 8.28
C GLU A 99 2.75 -3.07 8.45
N VAL A 100 2.43 -2.22 9.42
CA VAL A 100 3.35 -1.16 9.87
C VAL A 100 4.36 -1.79 10.84
N LEU A 101 5.64 -1.77 10.48
CA LEU A 101 6.72 -2.27 11.32
C LEU A 101 7.23 -1.19 12.27
N GLU A 102 7.37 0.04 11.77
CA GLU A 102 7.84 1.21 12.53
C GLU A 102 7.10 2.47 12.04
N GLY A 103 6.82 3.41 12.95
CA GLY A 103 6.14 4.67 12.65
C GLY A 103 4.62 4.55 12.51
N GLU A 104 4.06 5.44 11.70
CA GLU A 104 2.61 5.57 11.45
C GLU A 104 2.34 5.64 9.94
N ALA A 105 1.31 4.93 9.49
CA ALA A 105 0.84 4.92 8.13
C ALA A 105 -0.64 5.34 8.07
N HIS A 106 -0.95 6.18 7.09
CA HIS A 106 -2.32 6.38 6.64
C HIS A 106 -2.50 5.69 5.29
N TYR A 107 -3.36 4.67 5.23
CA TYR A 107 -3.72 3.98 4.00
C TYR A 107 -5.02 4.57 3.45
N LEU A 108 -4.92 5.32 2.35
CA LEU A 108 -6.05 5.82 1.59
C LEU A 108 -6.46 4.77 0.55
N LEU A 109 -7.62 4.17 0.75
CA LEU A 109 -8.22 3.19 -0.15
C LEU A 109 -9.36 3.85 -0.91
N GLN A 110 -9.50 3.51 -2.20
CA GLN A 110 -10.61 3.99 -3.02
C GLN A 110 -11.15 2.91 -3.95
N LYS A 111 -12.47 2.75 -3.98
CA LYS A 111 -13.15 1.84 -4.90
C LYS A 111 -13.76 2.62 -6.05
N ARG A 112 -13.35 2.28 -7.27
CA ARG A 112 -13.83 2.96 -8.48
C ARG A 112 -15.15 2.34 -8.98
N SER A 113 -16.12 3.17 -9.36
CA SER A 113 -17.31 2.74 -10.12
C SER A 113 -17.13 2.96 -11.63
N SER A 114 -16.31 3.94 -12.00
CA SER A 114 -15.86 4.21 -13.37
C SER A 114 -14.43 4.74 -13.33
N GLN A 115 -13.86 5.18 -14.45
CA GLN A 115 -12.51 5.73 -14.44
C GLN A 115 -12.38 6.96 -13.50
N ALA A 116 -13.31 7.91 -13.57
CA ALA A 116 -13.26 9.17 -12.83
C ALA A 116 -14.29 9.29 -11.69
N GLU A 117 -14.94 8.18 -11.32
CA GLU A 117 -15.91 8.12 -10.23
C GLU A 117 -15.46 7.10 -9.17
N VAL A 118 -15.51 7.52 -7.91
CA VAL A 118 -15.14 6.70 -6.75
C VAL A 118 -16.34 6.57 -5.83
N GLU A 119 -16.79 5.33 -5.63
CA GLU A 119 -18.01 5.00 -4.88
C GLU A 119 -17.77 4.75 -3.38
N ASP A 120 -16.52 4.47 -2.98
CA ASP A 120 -16.12 4.38 -1.58
C ASP A 120 -14.68 4.88 -1.39
N VAL A 121 -14.45 5.61 -0.31
CA VAL A 121 -13.12 6.11 0.09
C VAL A 121 -12.92 5.84 1.57
N VAL A 122 -11.87 5.08 1.89
CA VAL A 122 -11.55 4.70 3.26
C VAL A 122 -10.16 5.18 3.63
N LEU A 123 -10.02 5.76 4.82
CA LEU A 123 -8.73 6.02 5.43
C LEU A 123 -8.53 5.10 6.63
N ILE A 124 -7.49 4.26 6.59
CA ILE A 124 -7.05 3.45 7.72
C ILE A 124 -5.81 4.10 8.31
N GLN A 125 -5.89 4.50 9.58
CA GLN A 125 -4.73 4.98 10.34
C GLN A 125 -4.16 3.81 11.13
N ALA A 126 -2.86 3.55 10.96
CA ALA A 126 -2.19 2.38 11.49
C ALA A 126 -0.84 2.75 12.09
N GLU A 127 -0.57 2.25 13.29
CA GLU A 127 0.74 2.37 13.98
C GLU A 127 1.49 1.02 13.97
N ALA A 128 2.72 1.00 14.46
CA ALA A 128 3.53 -0.22 14.53
C ALA A 128 2.76 -1.44 15.10
N GLY A 129 2.84 -2.57 14.39
CA GLY A 129 2.14 -3.83 14.66
C GLY A 129 0.71 -3.90 14.14
N ASN A 130 0.15 -2.80 13.61
CA ASN A 130 -1.15 -2.79 12.95
C ASN A 130 -1.04 -3.33 11.52
N LYS A 131 -2.13 -3.91 11.03
CA LYS A 131 -2.25 -4.44 9.67
C LYS A 131 -3.37 -3.74 8.92
N ALA A 132 -3.24 -3.65 7.60
CA ALA A 132 -4.28 -3.13 6.71
C ALA A 132 -4.43 -4.08 5.52
N LEU A 133 -5.57 -4.78 5.47
CA LEU A 133 -5.97 -5.61 4.36
C LEU A 133 -6.67 -4.75 3.32
N ILE A 134 -6.06 -4.63 2.14
CA ILE A 134 -6.63 -3.95 0.97
C ILE A 134 -7.53 -4.95 0.24
N PRO A 135 -8.86 -4.75 0.22
CA PRO A 135 -9.75 -5.68 -0.42
C PRO A 135 -9.68 -5.62 -1.95
N PRO A 136 -10.22 -6.64 -2.63
CA PRO A 136 -10.43 -6.57 -4.06
C PRO A 136 -11.18 -5.31 -4.49
N ASN A 137 -10.83 -4.80 -5.67
CA ASN A 137 -11.37 -3.63 -6.36
C ASN A 137 -11.01 -2.27 -5.75
N TYR A 138 -10.23 -2.23 -4.67
CA TYR A 138 -9.69 -0.98 -4.12
C TYR A 138 -8.31 -0.66 -4.69
N GLY A 139 -8.14 0.58 -5.14
CA GLY A 139 -6.83 1.19 -5.28
C GLY A 139 -6.37 1.69 -3.92
N HIS A 140 -5.06 1.79 -3.71
CA HIS A 140 -4.52 2.19 -2.41
C HIS A 140 -3.30 3.09 -2.55
N ILE A 141 -3.16 4.02 -1.61
CA ILE A 141 -2.03 4.94 -1.44
C ILE A 141 -1.65 4.92 0.04
N THR A 142 -0.36 4.80 0.33
CA THR A 142 0.16 4.92 1.70
C THR A 142 0.80 6.29 1.87
N ILE A 143 0.44 6.96 2.95
CA ILE A 143 0.93 8.29 3.31
C ILE A 143 1.71 8.14 4.63
N ASN A 144 2.87 8.79 4.74
CA ASN A 144 3.55 8.98 6.02
C ASN A 144 3.19 10.40 6.53
N PRO A 145 2.27 10.53 7.48
CA PRO A 145 1.82 11.83 7.99
C PRO A 145 2.73 12.40 9.09
N SER A 146 3.75 11.65 9.49
CA SER A 146 4.53 11.90 10.70
C SER A 146 5.88 12.57 10.41
N GLU A 147 6.57 12.97 11.48
CA GLU A 147 7.96 13.43 11.43
C GLU A 147 8.95 12.27 11.69
N GLU A 148 8.49 11.02 11.69
CA GLU A 148 9.29 9.81 11.85
C GLU A 148 9.29 8.98 10.56
N THR A 149 10.30 8.12 10.39
CA THR A 149 10.33 7.19 9.26
C THR A 149 9.24 6.14 9.41
N LEU A 150 8.43 5.97 8.38
CA LEU A 150 7.51 4.85 8.26
C LEU A 150 8.24 3.67 7.61
N LYS A 151 8.25 2.52 8.28
CA LYS A 151 8.64 1.23 7.71
C LYS A 151 7.46 0.30 7.72
N MET A 152 7.12 -0.25 6.58
CA MET A 152 6.02 -1.21 6.44
C MET A 152 6.45 -2.40 5.61
N ALA A 153 5.76 -3.52 5.80
CA ALA A 153 5.86 -4.69 4.95
C ALA A 153 4.53 -4.99 4.28
N ASN A 154 4.56 -5.80 3.24
CA ASN A 154 3.35 -6.31 2.59
C ASN A 154 3.54 -7.72 2.02
N TRP A 155 2.45 -8.48 2.04
CA TRP A 155 2.30 -9.70 1.24
C TRP A 155 1.39 -9.45 0.04
N VAL A 156 1.83 -9.94 -1.11
CA VAL A 156 1.06 -9.95 -2.37
C VAL A 156 1.22 -11.28 -3.10
N ASP A 157 0.30 -11.55 -4.02
CA ASP A 157 0.54 -12.52 -5.08
C ASP A 157 1.58 -11.96 -6.07
N ARG A 158 2.54 -12.77 -6.48
CA ARG A 158 3.64 -12.36 -7.36
C ARG A 158 3.24 -12.28 -8.84
N ASN A 159 2.09 -12.84 -9.22
CA ASN A 159 1.69 -13.04 -10.61
C ASN A 159 0.91 -11.84 -11.19
N PHE A 160 1.00 -10.67 -10.56
CA PHE A 160 0.40 -9.45 -11.10
C PHE A 160 1.35 -8.26 -11.13
N ASP A 161 1.04 -7.36 -12.07
CA ASP A 161 1.65 -6.03 -12.16
C ASP A 161 0.61 -4.96 -11.78
N SER A 162 1.05 -3.97 -11.00
CA SER A 162 0.23 -2.83 -10.60
C SER A 162 -0.27 -2.00 -11.79
N ILE A 163 -1.54 -1.57 -11.74
CA ILE A 163 -2.19 -0.72 -12.75
C ILE A 163 -2.21 0.72 -12.25
N TYR A 164 -1.31 1.54 -12.78
CA TYR A 164 -1.16 2.96 -12.39
C TYR A 164 -2.08 3.92 -13.16
N LYS A 165 -2.58 3.51 -14.32
CA LYS A 165 -3.14 4.41 -15.36
C LYS A 165 -4.11 5.45 -14.80
N ASP A 166 -5.17 5.02 -14.13
CA ASP A 166 -6.24 5.92 -13.67
C ASP A 166 -5.75 6.90 -12.59
N ILE A 167 -4.90 6.44 -11.67
CA ILE A 167 -4.28 7.30 -10.65
C ILE A 167 -3.42 8.38 -11.30
N LEU A 168 -2.68 8.05 -12.38
CA LEU A 168 -1.86 9.04 -13.09
C LEU A 168 -2.70 10.00 -13.92
N GLU A 169 -3.70 9.51 -14.64
CA GLU A 169 -4.57 10.34 -15.48
C GLU A 169 -5.42 11.31 -14.65
N LEU A 170 -5.73 10.97 -13.40
CA LEU A 170 -6.50 11.80 -12.46
C LEU A 170 -5.61 12.57 -11.46
N GLY A 171 -4.30 12.48 -11.62
CA GLY A 171 -3.35 13.27 -10.84
C GLY A 171 -3.25 12.91 -9.36
N GLY A 172 -3.54 11.65 -9.00
CA GLY A 172 -3.44 11.14 -7.63
C GLY A 172 -4.67 10.36 -7.20
N GLY A 173 -4.79 10.15 -5.89
CA GLY A 173 -5.97 9.51 -5.30
C GLY A 173 -7.17 10.47 -5.21
N ALA A 174 -8.29 9.96 -4.70
CA ALA A 174 -9.52 10.71 -4.51
C ALA A 174 -9.37 11.85 -3.48
N TYR A 175 -8.41 11.74 -2.56
CA TYR A 175 -8.06 12.76 -1.58
C TYR A 175 -6.54 12.92 -1.50
N PHE A 176 -6.11 14.13 -1.14
CA PHE A 176 -4.74 14.46 -0.73
C PHE A 176 -4.72 14.76 0.76
N GLU A 177 -3.71 14.23 1.45
CA GLU A 177 -3.45 14.59 2.84
C GLU A 177 -2.41 15.71 2.90
N MET A 178 -2.91 16.90 3.20
CA MET A 178 -2.13 18.13 3.26
C MET A 178 -1.34 18.19 4.57
N VAL A 179 -0.21 18.89 4.54
CA VAL A 179 0.57 19.18 5.75
C VAL A 179 -0.33 19.87 6.77
N GLY A 180 -0.39 19.32 7.99
CA GLY A 180 -1.34 19.73 9.02
C GLY A 180 -2.57 18.81 9.14
N GLY A 181 -2.65 17.75 8.34
CA GLY A 181 -3.65 16.68 8.44
C GLY A 181 -4.98 16.97 7.74
N GLY A 182 -5.03 18.02 6.92
CA GLY A 182 -6.24 18.36 6.16
C GLY A 182 -6.42 17.42 4.98
N LEU A 183 -7.62 16.86 4.80
CA LEU A 183 -7.95 16.02 3.65
C LEU A 183 -8.69 16.85 2.59
N VAL A 184 -8.08 16.98 1.41
CA VAL A 184 -8.62 17.77 0.29
C VAL A 184 -9.02 16.83 -0.84
N LYS A 185 -10.26 16.97 -1.34
CA LYS A 185 -10.75 16.19 -2.49
C LYS A 185 -9.95 16.52 -3.74
N ASN A 186 -9.65 15.50 -4.54
CA ASN A 186 -9.04 15.68 -5.84
C ASN A 186 -10.08 16.09 -6.88
N GLU A 187 -10.01 17.33 -7.35
CA GLU A 187 -10.96 17.93 -8.28
C GLU A 187 -10.93 17.31 -9.70
N ASN A 188 -9.93 16.47 -10.01
CA ASN A 188 -9.88 15.75 -11.29
C ASN A 188 -10.88 14.59 -11.38
N TYR A 189 -11.43 14.14 -10.24
CA TYR A 189 -12.52 13.16 -10.22
C TYR A 189 -13.87 13.86 -10.41
N GLU A 190 -14.75 13.25 -11.21
CA GLU A 190 -16.11 13.78 -11.46
C GLU A 190 -17.00 13.61 -10.23
N GLN A 191 -16.85 12.48 -9.54
CA GLN A 191 -17.59 12.16 -8.32
C GLN A 191 -16.71 11.41 -7.34
N ILE A 192 -16.69 11.88 -6.09
CA ILE A 192 -15.96 11.27 -4.99
C ILE A 192 -16.91 11.07 -3.80
N ALA A 193 -17.02 9.82 -3.32
CA ALA A 193 -17.69 9.52 -2.06
C ALA A 193 -17.05 10.24 -0.87
N GLU A 194 -17.85 10.52 0.17
CA GLU A 194 -17.32 11.07 1.41
C GLU A 194 -16.35 10.08 2.06
N LEU A 195 -15.21 10.58 2.51
CA LEU A 195 -14.20 9.76 3.18
C LEU A 195 -14.74 9.26 4.52
N ARG A 196 -14.56 7.96 4.76
CA ARG A 196 -14.82 7.32 6.05
C ARG A 196 -13.55 6.72 6.63
N TYR A 197 -13.51 6.62 7.95
CA TYR A 197 -12.41 5.96 8.65
C TYR A 197 -12.76 4.50 8.90
N ALA A 198 -11.77 3.62 8.77
CA ALA A 198 -11.87 2.24 9.21
C ALA A 198 -10.72 1.93 10.18
N PRO A 199 -10.95 1.05 11.18
CA PRO A 199 -9.88 0.61 12.06
C PRO A 199 -8.88 -0.27 11.28
N PRO A 200 -7.65 -0.43 11.80
CA PRO A 200 -6.74 -1.48 11.35
C PRO A 200 -7.41 -2.85 11.30
N THR A 201 -6.99 -3.67 10.35
CA THR A 201 -7.55 -5.00 10.11
C THR A 201 -7.25 -5.95 11.26
N ASN A 202 -8.30 -6.62 11.72
CA ASN A 202 -8.21 -7.78 12.60
C ASN A 202 -9.14 -8.87 12.06
N ALA A 203 -8.55 -9.94 11.50
CA ALA A 203 -9.26 -11.07 10.92
C ALA A 203 -8.66 -12.39 11.46
N PRO A 204 -8.98 -12.75 12.72
CA PRO A 204 -8.43 -13.93 13.38
C PRO A 204 -8.65 -15.25 12.63
N GLU A 205 -9.68 -15.32 11.78
CA GLU A 205 -10.01 -16.48 10.94
C GLU A 205 -8.95 -16.85 9.92
N ILE A 206 -8.07 -15.90 9.55
CA ILE A 206 -6.93 -16.10 8.64
C ILE A 206 -5.62 -15.68 9.29
N GLY A 207 -5.52 -15.81 10.62
CA GLY A 207 -4.29 -15.54 11.36
C GLY A 207 -3.95 -14.06 11.58
N ILE A 208 -4.67 -13.11 10.96
CA ILE A 208 -4.43 -11.67 11.10
C ILE A 208 -4.90 -11.20 12.49
N LYS A 209 -3.96 -11.00 13.40
CA LYS A 209 -4.20 -10.58 14.78
C LYS A 209 -3.22 -9.50 15.20
N SER A 210 -3.65 -8.65 16.13
CA SER A 210 -2.77 -7.67 16.78
C SER A 210 -1.65 -8.38 17.57
N GLY A 211 -0.43 -7.88 17.45
CA GLY A 211 0.75 -8.37 18.19
C GLY A 211 1.40 -9.65 17.63
N MET A 212 0.92 -10.18 16.50
CA MET A 212 1.62 -11.22 15.74
C MET A 212 2.29 -10.58 14.53
N ASP A 213 3.51 -10.98 14.22
CA ASP A 213 4.21 -10.53 13.01
C ASP A 213 3.45 -11.02 11.77
N MET A 214 3.26 -10.16 10.77
CA MET A 214 2.58 -10.54 9.54
C MET A 214 3.42 -11.53 8.71
N TYR A 215 4.75 -11.49 8.82
CA TYR A 215 5.61 -12.44 8.14
C TYR A 215 5.29 -13.88 8.57
N ASP A 216 4.98 -14.11 9.86
CA ASP A 216 4.65 -15.42 10.43
C ASP A 216 3.41 -16.09 9.80
N LEU A 217 2.58 -15.35 9.04
CA LEU A 217 1.48 -15.94 8.28
C LEU A 217 1.95 -17.03 7.32
N ILE A 218 3.20 -16.99 6.84
CA ILE A 218 3.78 -18.02 5.97
C ILE A 218 3.98 -19.38 6.66
N GLN A 219 4.02 -19.41 8.00
CA GLN A 219 4.13 -20.66 8.75
C GLN A 219 2.90 -21.55 8.56
N GLU A 220 1.73 -20.92 8.39
CA GLU A 220 0.47 -21.55 8.00
C GLU A 220 -0.03 -20.89 6.72
N SER A 221 0.55 -21.23 5.58
CA SER A 221 0.34 -20.53 4.31
C SER A 221 -1.10 -20.52 3.78
N GLU A 222 -1.97 -21.42 4.27
CA GLU A 222 -3.43 -21.31 4.09
C GLU A 222 -3.98 -19.94 4.51
N ASN A 223 -3.35 -19.28 5.50
CA ASN A 223 -3.69 -17.93 5.94
C ASN A 223 -3.41 -16.85 4.90
N LEU A 224 -2.60 -17.12 3.87
CA LEU A 224 -2.26 -16.19 2.78
C LEU A 224 -2.99 -16.52 1.46
N LYS A 225 -3.74 -17.62 1.38
CA LYS A 225 -4.42 -18.04 0.14
C LYS A 225 -5.46 -17.06 -0.38
N PHE A 226 -5.93 -16.14 0.46
CA PHE A 226 -6.81 -15.05 0.03
C PHE A 226 -6.14 -14.12 -0.99
N LEU A 227 -4.80 -14.05 -1.02
CA LEU A 227 -4.03 -13.26 -1.98
C LEU A 227 -4.18 -13.81 -3.40
N SER A 228 -4.09 -15.13 -3.57
CA SER A 228 -4.18 -15.78 -4.89
C SER A 228 -5.60 -16.21 -5.26
N ASN A 229 -6.48 -16.43 -4.28
CA ASN A 229 -7.84 -16.94 -4.48
C ASN A 229 -8.91 -16.04 -3.83
N PRO A 230 -8.94 -14.73 -4.08
CA PRO A 230 -9.81 -13.79 -3.36
C PRO A 230 -11.30 -14.10 -3.48
N GLN A 231 -11.73 -14.76 -4.56
CA GLN A 231 -13.12 -15.17 -4.75
C GLN A 231 -13.66 -16.07 -3.64
N ASP A 232 -12.79 -16.82 -2.97
CA ASP A 232 -13.14 -17.79 -1.92
C ASP A 232 -13.19 -17.15 -0.51
N TYR A 233 -12.78 -15.88 -0.38
CA TYR A 233 -12.61 -15.17 0.90
C TYR A 233 -13.44 -13.87 1.01
N GLN A 234 -14.46 -13.70 0.15
CA GLN A 234 -15.30 -12.49 0.13
C GLN A 234 -15.86 -12.07 1.50
N SER A 235 -16.28 -13.04 2.32
CA SER A 235 -16.80 -12.76 3.66
C SER A 235 -15.79 -12.14 4.63
N ILE A 236 -14.49 -12.27 4.36
CA ILE A 236 -13.43 -11.60 5.15
C ILE A 236 -13.34 -10.15 4.70
N PHE A 237 -13.29 -9.92 3.39
CA PHE A 237 -13.21 -8.58 2.80
C PHE A 237 -14.39 -7.68 3.21
N GLU A 238 -15.59 -8.24 3.31
CA GLU A 238 -16.80 -7.52 3.75
C GLU A 238 -16.78 -7.12 5.24
N LYS A 239 -15.91 -7.72 6.06
CA LYS A 239 -15.82 -7.40 7.50
C LYS A 239 -14.72 -6.40 7.83
N VAL A 240 -13.73 -6.25 6.96
CA VAL A 240 -12.52 -5.46 7.24
C VAL A 240 -12.61 -4.01 6.76
N LEU A 241 -13.57 -3.70 5.88
CA LEU A 241 -13.97 -2.35 5.47
C LEU A 241 -15.46 -2.13 5.72
#